data_AF-A0A327J5K4-F1
#
_entry.id   AF-A0A327J5K4-F1
#
_cell.length_a   1.000
_cell.length_b   1.000
_cell.length_c   1.000
_cell.angle_alpha   90.00
_cell.angle_beta   90.00
_cell.angle_gamma   90.00
#
_symmetry.space_group_name_H-M   'P 1'
#
loop_
_entity.id
_entity.type
_entity.pdbx_description
1 polymer ?
#
loop_
_entity_poly.entity_id
_entity_poly.type
_entity_poly.pdbx_seq_one_letter_code
_entity_poly.pdbx_strand_id
1 'polypeptide(L)'
;MAYAGIQTMLLAYKMRKSDKEFEATQIAQQLYNATKDSSALSEWRDQELGKLSEDDPNYDAQVDKVENQYNTDLKDIAAWEDDLEQQKSNCETEIKQLDGYISSWEQALQTNIQKAHTYGAQ
;
A
#
# COMPACT_ATOMS: atom_id res chain seq x y z
N MET A 1 0.68 -0.01 -39.61
CA MET A 1 1.40 -0.87 -38.63
C MET A 1 1.83 -0.13 -37.36
N ALA A 2 2.35 1.11 -37.42
CA ALA A 2 2.74 1.87 -36.22
C ALA A 2 1.58 2.16 -35.23
N TYR A 3 0.36 2.38 -35.74
CA TYR A 3 -0.83 2.67 -34.94
C TYR A 3 -1.26 1.52 -34.02
N ALA A 4 -1.26 0.28 -34.52
CA ALA A 4 -1.58 -0.90 -33.72
C ALA A 4 -0.55 -1.12 -32.60
N GLY A 5 0.74 -0.88 -32.88
CA GLY A 5 1.79 -0.96 -31.86
C GLY A 5 1.62 0.05 -30.72
N ILE A 6 1.25 1.31 -31.04
CA ILE A 6 0.96 2.34 -30.03
C ILE A 6 -0.23 1.95 -29.17
N GLN A 7 -1.31 1.45 -29.79
CA GLN A 7 -2.51 1.03 -29.04
C GLN A 7 -2.24 -0.16 -28.11
N THR A 8 -1.47 -1.16 -28.57
CA THR A 8 -1.08 -2.30 -27.72
C THR A 8 -0.24 -1.85 -26.53
N MET A 9 0.73 -0.96 -26.73
CA MET A 9 1.54 -0.43 -25.62
C MET A 9 0.70 0.38 -24.64
N LEU A 10 -0.20 1.23 -25.15
CA LEU A 10 -1.12 2.00 -24.31
C LEU A 10 -2.01 1.09 -23.44
N LEU A 11 -2.56 0.03 -24.03
CA LEU A 11 -3.37 -0.95 -23.30
C LEU A 11 -2.54 -1.64 -22.21
N ALA A 12 -1.30 -2.06 -22.53
CA ALA A 12 -0.41 -2.70 -21.57
C ALA A 12 -0.10 -1.80 -20.37
N TYR A 13 0.18 -0.51 -20.59
CA TYR A 13 0.41 0.44 -19.49
C TYR A 13 -0.86 0.67 -18.65
N LYS A 14 -2.04 0.74 -19.27
CA LYS A 14 -3.31 0.86 -18.54
C LYS A 14 -3.61 -0.37 -17.68
N MET A 15 -3.37 -1.57 -18.20
CA MET A 15 -3.51 -2.81 -17.43
C MET A 15 -2.56 -2.83 -16.23
N ARG A 16 -1.27 -2.54 -16.46
CA ARG A 16 -0.27 -2.49 -15.39
C ARG A 16 -0.61 -1.45 -14.31
N LYS A 17 -1.16 -0.30 -14.70
CA LYS A 17 -1.64 0.71 -13.75
C LYS A 17 -2.78 0.15 -12.89
N SER A 18 -3.77 -0.50 -13.51
CA SER A 18 -4.88 -1.12 -12.79
C SER A 18 -4.39 -2.18 -11.78
N ASP A 19 -3.39 -2.98 -12.15
CA ASP A 19 -2.82 -3.99 -11.26
C ASP A 19 -2.14 -3.33 -10.05
N LYS A 20 -1.40 -2.24 -10.27
CA LYS A 20 -0.73 -1.48 -9.21
C LYS A 20 -1.70 -0.74 -8.28
N GLU A 21 -2.80 -0.21 -8.82
CA GLU A 21 -3.88 0.39 -8.01
C GLU A 21 -4.57 -0.65 -7.12
N PHE A 22 -4.75 -1.87 -7.65
CA PHE A 22 -5.29 -2.97 -6.86
C PHE A 22 -4.32 -3.40 -5.75
N GLU A 23 -3.03 -3.54 -6.05
CA GLU A 23 -1.98 -3.82 -5.06
C GLU A 23 -1.94 -2.76 -3.95
N ALA A 24 -1.97 -1.47 -4.31
CA ALA A 24 -2.03 -0.37 -3.34
C ALA A 24 -3.28 -0.43 -2.45
N THR A 25 -4.42 -0.86 -3.00
CA THR A 25 -5.67 -1.05 -2.24
C THR A 25 -5.55 -2.19 -1.24
N GLN A 26 -4.92 -3.30 -1.64
CA GLN A 26 -4.66 -4.43 -0.75
C GLN A 26 -3.73 -4.03 0.40
N ILE A 27 -2.65 -3.30 0.11
CA ILE A 27 -1.73 -2.79 1.13
C ILE A 27 -2.46 -1.84 2.10
N ALA A 28 -3.32 -0.95 1.60
CA ALA A 28 -4.12 -0.07 2.44
C ALA A 28 -5.05 -0.85 3.39
N GLN A 29 -5.62 -1.96 2.93
CA GLN A 29 -6.42 -2.83 3.79
C GLN A 29 -5.57 -3.53 4.86
N GLN A 30 -4.33 -3.93 4.53
CA GLN A 30 -3.39 -4.50 5.49
C GLN A 30 -2.98 -3.49 6.56
N LEU A 31 -2.69 -2.24 6.17
CA LEU A 31 -2.43 -1.14 7.12
C LEU A 31 -3.61 -0.93 8.08
N TYR A 32 -4.84 -0.90 7.56
CA TYR A 32 -6.03 -0.80 8.40
C TYR A 32 -6.13 -1.94 9.43
N ASN A 33 -5.80 -3.17 9.02
CA ASN A 33 -5.81 -4.32 9.92
C ASN A 33 -4.69 -4.23 10.96
N ALA A 34 -3.48 -3.81 10.58
CA ALA A 34 -2.36 -3.64 11.51
C ALA A 34 -2.67 -2.59 12.59
N THR A 35 -3.30 -1.46 12.22
CA THR A 35 -3.73 -0.44 13.18
C THR A 35 -4.81 -0.97 14.14
N LYS A 36 -5.71 -1.84 13.64
CA LYS A 36 -6.69 -2.53 14.47
C LYS A 36 -6.01 -3.50 15.44
N ASP A 37 -5.00 -4.24 14.99
CA ASP A 37 -4.24 -5.17 15.82
C ASP A 37 -3.46 -4.42 16.91
N SER A 38 -2.90 -3.25 16.61
CA SER A 38 -2.27 -2.36 17.61
C SER A 38 -3.26 -1.92 18.70
N SER A 39 -4.49 -1.56 18.30
CA SER A 39 -5.55 -1.21 19.25
C SER A 39 -5.96 -2.41 20.12
N ALA A 40 -6.13 -3.58 19.51
CA ALA A 40 -6.46 -4.81 20.22
C ALA A 40 -5.34 -5.25 21.19
N LEU A 41 -4.08 -5.02 20.83
CA LEU A 41 -2.93 -5.29 21.69
C LEU A 41 -2.91 -4.37 22.93
N SER A 42 -3.30 -3.10 22.77
CA SER A 42 -3.48 -2.18 23.91
C SER A 42 -4.59 -2.65 24.84
N GLU A 43 -5.73 -3.07 24.29
CA GLU A 43 -6.84 -3.61 25.09
C GLU A 43 -6.43 -4.89 25.82
N TRP A 44 -5.67 -5.77 25.16
CA TRP A 44 -5.13 -6.99 25.78
C TRP A 44 -4.21 -6.67 26.96
N ARG A 45 -3.29 -5.71 26.80
CA ARG A 45 -2.39 -5.25 27.87
C ARG A 45 -3.20 -4.78 29.08
N ASP A 46 -4.17 -3.91 28.88
CA ASP A 46 -4.97 -3.35 29.97
C ASP A 46 -5.80 -4.44 30.68
N GLN A 47 -6.32 -5.42 29.93
CA GLN A 47 -7.01 -6.57 30.51
C GLN A 47 -6.10 -7.48 31.33
N GLU A 48 -4.87 -7.74 30.88
CA GLU A 48 -3.92 -8.56 31.64
C GLU A 48 -3.44 -7.86 32.90
N LEU A 49 -3.10 -6.58 32.82
CA LEU A 49 -2.73 -5.80 34.00
C LEU A 49 -3.88 -5.73 35.01
N GLY A 50 -5.12 -5.59 34.54
CA GLY A 50 -6.32 -5.57 35.39
C GLY A 50 -6.63 -6.88 36.13
N LYS A 51 -6.01 -8.01 35.74
CA LYS A 51 -6.15 -9.30 36.44
C LYS A 51 -5.16 -9.47 37.59
N LEU A 52 -4.11 -8.65 37.63
CA LEU A 52 -3.04 -8.75 38.62
C LEU A 52 -3.48 -8.12 39.95
N SER A 53 -3.10 -8.75 41.06
CA SER A 53 -3.37 -8.26 42.41
C SER A 53 -2.12 -7.61 42.97
N GLU A 54 -2.22 -6.36 43.43
CA GLU A 54 -1.13 -5.62 44.07
C GLU A 54 -0.64 -6.28 45.38
N ASP A 55 -1.46 -7.15 45.98
CA ASP A 55 -1.10 -7.91 47.18
C ASP A 55 -0.24 -9.15 46.87
N ASP A 56 -0.05 -9.52 45.60
CA ASP A 56 0.83 -10.62 45.20
C ASP A 56 2.31 -10.21 45.32
N PRO A 57 3.15 -10.96 46.07
CA PRO A 57 4.59 -10.71 46.16
C PRO A 57 5.32 -10.67 44.80
N ASN A 58 4.75 -11.25 43.75
CA ASN A 58 5.28 -11.26 42.39
C ASN A 58 4.61 -10.24 41.47
N TYR A 59 3.79 -9.32 41.98
CA TYR A 59 3.04 -8.34 41.19
C TYR A 59 3.95 -7.60 40.19
N ASP A 60 5.03 -6.98 40.67
CA ASP A 60 5.95 -6.20 39.84
C ASP A 60 6.55 -7.05 38.71
N ALA A 61 6.96 -8.28 39.00
CA ALA A 61 7.52 -9.19 38.00
C ALA A 61 6.48 -9.63 36.95
N GLN A 62 5.21 -9.75 37.35
CA GLN A 62 4.11 -10.07 36.43
C GLN A 62 3.75 -8.87 35.55
N VAL A 63 3.71 -7.66 36.12
CA VAL A 63 3.52 -6.41 35.38
C VAL A 63 4.62 -6.23 34.35
N ASP A 64 5.89 -6.34 34.75
CA ASP A 64 7.04 -6.22 33.84
C ASP A 64 6.97 -7.21 32.69
N LYS A 65 6.51 -8.44 32.95
CA LYS A 65 6.34 -9.44 31.90
C LYS A 65 5.28 -9.03 30.88
N VAL A 66 4.13 -8.53 31.33
CA VAL A 66 3.05 -8.06 30.45
C VAL A 66 3.51 -6.86 29.63
N GLU A 67 4.17 -5.89 30.25
CA GLU A 67 4.70 -4.70 29.58
C GLU A 67 5.79 -5.03 28.57
N ASN A 68 6.71 -5.95 28.90
CA ASN A 68 7.75 -6.36 27.97
C ASN A 68 7.18 -7.08 26.75
N GLN A 69 6.17 -7.94 26.94
CA GLN A 69 5.48 -8.59 25.83
C GLN A 69 4.77 -7.56 24.96
N TYR A 70 3.98 -6.67 25.57
CA TYR A 70 3.29 -5.58 24.87
C TYR A 70 4.25 -4.73 24.04
N ASN A 71 5.36 -4.28 24.62
CA ASN A 71 6.33 -3.45 23.94
C ASN A 71 7.03 -4.17 22.78
N THR A 72 7.25 -5.47 22.90
CA THR A 72 7.83 -6.30 21.83
C THR A 72 6.85 -6.42 20.68
N ASP A 73 5.62 -6.84 20.96
CA ASP A 73 4.60 -7.04 19.94
C ASP A 73 4.20 -5.72 19.26
N LEU A 74 4.13 -4.63 20.02
CA LEU A 74 3.84 -3.30 19.47
C LEU A 74 4.94 -2.85 18.51
N LYS A 75 6.20 -3.13 18.85
CA LYS A 75 7.34 -2.81 17.98
C LYS A 75 7.30 -3.62 16.68
N ASP A 76 6.92 -4.90 16.77
CA ASP A 76 6.79 -5.75 15.59
C ASP A 76 5.65 -5.28 14.67
N ILE A 77 4.50 -4.90 15.24
CA ILE A 77 3.38 -4.30 14.49
C ILE A 77 3.82 -2.99 13.82
N ALA A 78 4.48 -2.09 14.56
CA ALA A 78 4.95 -0.82 14.01
C ALA A 78 5.96 -1.01 12.87
N ALA A 79 6.89 -1.94 13.01
CA ALA A 79 7.84 -2.27 11.94
C ALA A 79 7.14 -2.83 10.69
N TRP A 80 6.07 -3.60 10.87
CA TRP A 80 5.26 -4.08 9.77
C TRP A 80 4.45 -2.97 9.11
N GLU A 81 3.86 -2.04 9.88
CA GLU A 81 3.19 -0.85 9.35
C GLU A 81 4.14 0.02 8.51
N ASP A 82 5.36 0.25 8.98
CA ASP A 82 6.39 1.00 8.25
C ASP A 82 6.72 0.35 6.89
N ASP A 83 6.87 -0.97 6.85
CA ASP A 83 7.14 -1.70 5.61
C ASP A 83 5.96 -1.61 4.63
N LEU A 84 4.73 -1.78 5.12
CA LEU A 84 3.52 -1.63 4.30
C LEU A 84 3.39 -0.20 3.74
N GLU A 85 3.70 0.82 4.53
CA GLU A 85 3.64 2.21 4.08
C GLU A 85 4.70 2.52 3.02
N GLN A 86 5.89 1.95 3.15
CA GLN A 86 6.92 2.01 2.11
C GLN A 86 6.48 1.29 0.82
N GLN A 87 5.87 0.11 0.91
CA GLN A 87 5.34 -0.63 -0.24
C GLN A 87 4.23 0.16 -0.94
N LYS A 88 3.32 0.77 -0.18
CA LYS A 88 2.26 1.65 -0.72
C LYS A 88 2.86 2.85 -1.46
N SER A 89 3.85 3.52 -0.86
CA SER A 89 4.54 4.66 -1.48
C SER A 89 5.22 4.27 -2.81
N ASN A 90 5.80 3.07 -2.87
CA ASN A 90 6.38 2.53 -4.09
C ASN A 90 5.32 2.31 -5.18
N CYS A 91 4.17 1.72 -4.83
CA CYS A 91 3.05 1.54 -5.75
C CYS A 91 2.53 2.89 -6.28
N GLU A 92 2.33 3.87 -5.41
CA GLU A 92 1.88 5.22 -5.79
C GLU A 92 2.89 5.92 -6.73
N THR A 93 4.18 5.71 -6.50
CA THR A 93 5.25 6.22 -7.37
C THR A 93 5.20 5.57 -8.75
N GLU A 94 5.03 4.24 -8.82
CA GLU A 94 4.91 3.52 -10.08
C GLU A 94 3.64 3.92 -10.85
N ILE A 95 2.51 4.09 -10.16
CA ILE A 95 1.26 4.59 -10.76
C ILE A 95 1.48 5.96 -11.42
N LYS A 96 2.15 6.89 -10.73
CA LYS A 96 2.48 8.22 -11.30
C LYS A 96 3.37 8.12 -12.54
N GLN A 97 4.34 7.21 -12.55
CA GLN A 97 5.18 6.96 -13.72
C GLN A 97 4.36 6.41 -14.90
N LEU A 98 3.48 5.45 -14.63
CA LEU A 98 2.58 4.86 -15.63
C LEU A 98 1.63 5.91 -16.22
N ASP A 99 1.11 6.83 -15.41
CA ASP A 99 0.30 7.96 -15.89
C ASP A 99 1.06 8.86 -16.87
N GLY A 100 2.34 9.12 -16.59
CA GLY A 100 3.23 9.83 -17.52
C GLY A 100 3.40 9.11 -18.84
N TYR A 101 3.61 7.79 -18.81
CA TYR A 101 3.73 6.97 -20.02
C TYR A 101 2.43 6.93 -20.81
N ILE A 102 1.29 6.69 -20.15
CA ILE A 102 -0.04 6.69 -20.77
C ILE A 102 -0.28 8.00 -21.50
N SER A 103 -0.04 9.13 -20.83
CA SER A 103 -0.21 10.47 -21.40
C SER A 103 0.66 10.69 -22.64
N SER A 104 1.94 10.25 -22.59
CA SER A 104 2.86 10.34 -23.73
C SER A 104 2.39 9.51 -24.93
N TRP A 105 1.95 8.27 -24.69
CA TRP A 105 1.44 7.39 -25.75
C TRP A 105 0.10 7.88 -26.33
N GLU A 106 -0.77 8.47 -25.51
CA GLU A 106 -2.01 9.11 -25.98
C GLU A 106 -1.73 10.29 -26.91
N GLN A 107 -0.75 11.15 -26.57
CA GLN A 107 -0.32 12.25 -27.44
C GLN A 107 0.29 11.73 -28.76
N ALA A 108 1.11 10.68 -28.70
CA ALA A 108 1.66 10.05 -29.89
C ALA A 108 0.56 9.45 -30.79
N LEU A 109 -0.47 8.84 -30.19
CA LEU A 109 -1.64 8.32 -30.90
C LEU A 109 -2.40 9.46 -31.59
N GLN A 110 -2.72 10.54 -30.86
CA GLN A 110 -3.42 11.70 -31.41
C GLN A 110 -2.66 12.34 -32.58
N THR A 111 -1.35 12.52 -32.43
CA THR A 111 -0.50 13.08 -33.50
C THR A 111 -0.51 12.20 -34.76
N ASN A 112 -0.47 10.87 -34.59
CA ASN A 112 -0.53 9.94 -35.73
C ASN A 112 -1.91 9.97 -36.42
N ILE A 113 -2.99 10.04 -35.64
CA ILE A 113 -4.36 10.18 -36.18
C ILE A 113 -4.48 11.48 -36.99
N GLN A 114 -4.02 12.60 -36.43
CA GLN A 114 -4.05 13.90 -37.13
C GLN A 114 -3.29 13.84 -38.45
N LYS A 115 -2.05 13.32 -38.45
CA LYS A 115 -1.28 13.14 -39.69
C LYS A 115 -2.02 12.26 -40.70
N ALA A 116 -2.59 11.13 -40.28
CA ALA A 116 -3.34 10.25 -41.16
C ALA A 116 -4.56 10.96 -41.79
N HIS A 117 -5.29 11.80 -41.04
CA HIS A 117 -6.39 12.59 -41.57
C HIS A 117 -5.94 13.71 -42.51
N THR A 118 -4.85 14.42 -42.20
CA THR A 118 -4.32 15.49 -43.05
C THR A 118 -3.80 14.96 -44.39
N TYR A 119 -3.18 13.78 -44.41
CA TYR A 119 -2.66 13.17 -45.65
C TYR A 119 -3.68 12.26 -46.37
N GLY A 120 -4.75 11.82 -45.70
CA GLY A 120 -5.82 11.02 -46.31
C GLY A 120 -7.00 11.84 -46.87
N ALA A 121 -6.98 13.17 -46.73
CA ALA A 121 -8.01 14.10 -47.23
C ALA A 121 -7.65 14.74 -48.58
N GLN A 122 -6.68 14.18 -49.33
CA GLN A 122 -6.37 14.54 -50.71
C GLN A 122 -6.82 13.47 -51.69
#